data_AF-A0A1E5NHL6-F1
#
_entry.id   AF-A0A1E5NHL6-F1
#
_cell.length_a   1.000
_cell.length_b   1.000
_cell.length_c   1.000
_cell.angle_alpha   90.00
_cell.angle_beta   90.00
_cell.angle_gamma   90.00
#
_symmetry.space_group_name_H-M   'P 1'
#
loop_
_entity.id
_entity.type
_entity.pdbx_description
1 polymer ?
#
loop_
_entity_poly.entity_id
_entity_poly.type
_entity_poly.pdbx_seq_one_letter_code
_entity_poly.pdbx_strand_id
1 'polypeptide(L)'
;MKTALKYILIITIITLNLYSKETLLIATVDLDHSLKANEPMRKEFVRTINRFAYLKQKTSISVDREKKKLFSTNKLSLEEGLIVASNLKVQAVIIMDSEKVLKATNTNNKNISINSNDINTMLSNYNITNTMLSNDIVLTNEVKDLGDLIEYGIGEKTENIDKDGEEKSDEELYEMRYNFKVMDMATGDTLKEYKLKNQTESVSAIQEICTYLEFHLSNLLFKAMESPINGIYLNFRIERITLENKTNVINNEGEIIEGESFTLNFRSNNEGYLYIFAFQNDGNVILMHPNDFNNFINNKYENKIEAKRNYIIPPKNSKFNIRISPPFGEDAFYCLYTKKEQKWITGQYFTGDGFKMCQKNKIAEFTDKLKYNLKFINDNDWQISKVYLKSVSEIK
;
A
#
# COMPACT_ATOMS: atom_id res chain seq x y z
N MET A 1 8.10 26.68 -47.57
CA MET A 1 7.19 25.72 -46.91
C MET A 1 7.90 24.61 -46.13
N LYS A 2 8.91 23.90 -46.67
CA LYS A 2 9.62 22.80 -45.97
C LYS A 2 10.36 23.24 -44.69
N THR A 3 10.91 24.45 -44.65
CA THR A 3 11.64 25.00 -43.49
C THR A 3 10.72 25.32 -42.31
N ALA A 4 9.58 25.97 -42.56
CA ALA A 4 8.59 26.27 -41.51
C ALA A 4 8.04 24.99 -40.87
N LEU A 5 7.75 23.96 -41.66
CA LEU A 5 7.28 22.66 -41.15
C LEU A 5 8.34 21.96 -40.27
N LYS A 6 9.63 22.09 -40.63
CA LYS A 6 10.75 21.54 -39.85
C LYS A 6 10.92 22.26 -38.51
N TYR A 7 10.78 23.58 -38.48
CA TYR A 7 10.81 24.37 -37.25
C TYR A 7 9.61 24.08 -36.35
N ILE A 8 8.41 23.96 -36.92
CA ILE A 8 7.22 23.53 -36.18
C ILE A 8 7.47 22.15 -35.57
N LEU A 9 7.93 21.16 -36.34
CA LEU A 9 8.24 19.82 -35.84
C LEU A 9 9.27 19.84 -34.69
N ILE A 10 10.35 20.61 -34.84
CA ILE A 10 11.40 20.74 -33.81
C ILE A 10 10.86 21.41 -32.55
N ILE A 11 10.08 22.49 -32.69
CA ILE A 11 9.43 23.17 -31.56
C ILE A 11 8.45 22.21 -30.88
N THR A 12 7.63 21.47 -31.64
CA THR A 12 6.70 20.48 -31.08
C THR A 12 7.46 19.38 -30.32
N ILE A 13 8.55 18.85 -30.88
CA ILE A 13 9.41 17.84 -30.22
C ILE A 13 10.06 18.42 -28.95
N ILE A 14 10.53 19.66 -28.97
CA ILE A 14 11.11 20.33 -27.80
C ILE A 14 10.03 20.56 -26.74
N THR A 15 8.84 21.03 -27.11
CA THR A 15 7.71 21.23 -26.17
C THR A 15 7.18 19.92 -25.59
N LEU A 16 7.20 18.82 -26.36
CA LEU A 16 6.87 17.48 -25.89
C LEU A 16 7.92 16.94 -24.90
N ASN A 17 9.19 17.31 -25.07
CA ASN A 17 10.28 16.92 -24.16
C ASN A 17 10.49 17.86 -22.96
N LEU A 18 9.83 19.03 -22.95
CA LEU A 18 9.91 20.00 -21.86
C LEU A 18 9.01 19.64 -20.67
N TYR A 19 8.12 18.66 -20.81
CA TYR A 19 7.40 18.12 -19.67
C TYR A 19 8.25 17.10 -18.95
N SER A 20 8.91 17.54 -17.88
CA SER A 20 9.59 16.62 -16.97
C SER A 20 8.53 15.76 -16.29
N LYS A 21 8.59 14.46 -16.58
CA LYS A 21 7.82 13.43 -15.89
C LYS A 21 7.90 13.61 -14.37
N GLU A 22 6.75 13.67 -13.71
CA GLU A 22 6.67 13.67 -12.25
C GLU A 22 7.17 12.31 -11.73
N THR A 23 8.12 12.31 -10.79
CA THR A 23 8.68 11.07 -10.23
C THR A 23 8.75 11.14 -8.72
N LEU A 24 8.55 10.00 -8.06
CA LEU A 24 8.72 9.87 -6.62
C LEU A 24 10.18 9.51 -6.32
N LEU A 25 10.89 10.41 -5.64
CA LEU A 25 12.26 10.16 -5.21
C LEU A 25 12.24 9.26 -3.97
N ILE A 26 12.90 8.10 -4.03
CA ILE A 26 12.88 7.10 -2.96
C ILE A 26 14.28 6.63 -2.57
N ALA A 27 14.42 6.06 -1.38
CA ALA A 27 15.64 5.35 -0.96
C ALA A 27 15.29 4.09 -0.17
N THR A 28 16.16 3.07 -0.28
CA THR A 28 16.15 1.91 0.61
C THR A 28 17.23 2.12 1.66
N VAL A 29 16.86 2.11 2.94
CA VAL A 29 17.78 2.27 4.06
C VAL A 29 17.86 0.96 4.82
N ASP A 30 18.94 0.22 4.54
CA ASP A 30 19.33 -1.02 5.23
C ASP A 30 19.90 -0.71 6.63
N LEU A 31 19.15 -0.99 7.69
CA LEU A 31 19.51 -0.64 9.06
C LEU A 31 20.63 -1.50 9.65
N ASP A 32 20.74 -2.76 9.24
CA ASP A 32 21.62 -3.74 9.89
C ASP A 32 22.71 -4.31 8.97
N HIS A 33 22.80 -3.80 7.74
CA HIS A 33 23.76 -4.19 6.69
C HIS A 33 23.44 -5.52 5.99
N SER A 34 22.29 -6.13 6.29
CA SER A 34 21.92 -7.45 5.78
C SER A 34 21.71 -7.44 4.26
N LEU A 35 21.04 -6.42 3.72
CA LEU A 35 20.86 -6.26 2.28
C LEU A 35 22.19 -6.04 1.57
N LYS A 36 23.08 -5.25 2.20
CA LYS A 36 24.39 -4.98 1.63
C LYS A 36 25.29 -6.22 1.63
N ALA A 37 25.20 -7.07 2.65
CA ALA A 37 25.90 -8.34 2.66
C ALA A 37 25.38 -9.29 1.56
N ASN A 38 24.08 -9.27 1.27
CA ASN A 38 23.45 -10.10 0.23
C ASN A 38 23.44 -9.42 -1.16
N GLU A 39 24.57 -9.47 -1.86
CA GLU A 39 24.72 -8.86 -3.20
C GLU A 39 23.67 -9.32 -4.23
N PRO A 40 23.34 -10.62 -4.37
CA PRO A 40 22.30 -11.08 -5.30
C PRO A 40 20.94 -10.43 -5.04
N MET A 41 20.49 -10.43 -3.77
CA MET A 41 19.21 -9.83 -3.38
C MET A 41 19.20 -8.32 -3.63
N ARG A 42 20.29 -7.62 -3.28
CA ARG A 42 20.44 -6.19 -3.55
C ARG A 42 20.34 -5.85 -5.04
N LYS A 43 20.96 -6.65 -5.92
CA LYS A 43 20.89 -6.45 -7.37
C LYS A 43 19.46 -6.61 -7.89
N GLU A 44 18.76 -7.65 -7.44
CA GLU A 44 17.37 -7.87 -7.83
C GLU A 44 16.43 -6.80 -7.29
N PHE A 45 16.66 -6.26 -6.08
CA PHE A 45 15.91 -5.12 -5.56
C PHE A 45 16.05 -3.88 -6.44
N VAL A 46 17.29 -3.49 -6.74
CA VAL A 46 17.57 -2.34 -7.61
C VAL A 46 16.96 -2.56 -9.00
N ARG A 47 17.08 -3.78 -9.55
CA ARG A 47 16.48 -4.13 -10.83
C ARG A 47 14.95 -4.02 -10.79
N THR A 48 14.33 -4.49 -9.72
CA THR A 48 12.87 -4.49 -9.53
C THR A 48 12.36 -3.06 -9.44
N ILE A 49 12.97 -2.21 -8.61
CA ILE A 49 12.61 -0.80 -8.46
C ILE A 49 12.79 -0.05 -9.79
N ASN A 50 13.89 -0.29 -10.51
CA ASN A 50 14.17 0.39 -11.79
C ASN A 50 13.22 0.01 -12.94
N ARG A 51 12.37 -1.03 -12.79
CA ARG A 51 11.29 -1.32 -13.77
C ARG A 51 10.17 -0.27 -13.70
N PHE A 52 10.03 0.42 -12.58
CA PHE A 52 9.00 1.42 -12.36
C PHE A 52 9.50 2.79 -12.80
N ALA A 53 9.02 3.24 -13.95
CA ALA A 53 9.53 4.44 -14.58
C ALA A 53 9.19 5.74 -13.81
N TYR A 54 8.30 5.69 -12.82
CA TYR A 54 7.90 6.82 -11.98
C TYR A 54 8.57 6.82 -10.60
N LEU A 55 9.36 5.80 -10.28
CA LEU A 55 10.14 5.72 -9.04
C LEU A 55 11.60 6.02 -9.35
N LYS A 56 12.14 7.06 -8.71
CA LYS A 56 13.54 7.44 -8.85
C LYS A 56 14.28 7.05 -7.58
N GLN A 57 15.06 5.97 -7.63
CA GLN A 57 15.79 5.49 -6.45
C GLN A 57 17.13 6.20 -6.27
N LYS A 58 17.45 6.63 -5.04
CA LYS A 58 18.82 6.97 -4.65
C LYS A 58 19.67 5.71 -4.60
N THR A 59 20.84 5.76 -5.22
CA THR A 59 21.74 4.60 -5.27
C THR A 59 22.13 4.16 -3.87
N SER A 60 22.31 2.86 -3.66
CA SER A 60 22.81 2.30 -2.40
C SER A 60 24.13 2.95 -1.98
N ILE A 61 25.00 3.29 -2.94
CA ILE A 61 26.24 4.03 -2.71
C ILE A 61 25.97 5.41 -2.08
N SER A 62 24.97 6.14 -2.57
CA SER A 62 24.62 7.46 -2.04
C SER A 62 24.10 7.35 -0.60
N VAL A 63 23.24 6.36 -0.35
CA VAL A 63 22.73 6.06 0.99
C VAL A 63 23.89 5.73 1.93
N ASP A 64 24.75 4.79 1.56
CA ASP A 64 25.89 4.37 2.39
C ASP A 64 26.90 5.48 2.66
N ARG A 65 27.15 6.35 1.68
CA ARG A 65 28.01 7.53 1.88
C ARG A 65 27.42 8.46 2.93
N GLU A 66 26.11 8.69 2.89
CA GLU A 66 25.43 9.54 3.87
C GLU A 66 25.42 8.88 5.26
N LYS A 67 25.18 7.57 5.35
CA LYS A 67 25.30 6.79 6.60
C LYS A 67 26.66 6.97 7.26
N LYS A 68 27.73 6.75 6.49
CA LYS A 68 29.11 6.88 6.98
C LYS A 68 29.44 8.32 7.37
N LYS A 69 28.99 9.29 6.58
CA LYS A 69 29.21 10.72 6.84
C LYS A 69 28.54 11.18 8.14
N LEU A 70 27.31 10.72 8.41
CA LEU A 70 26.54 11.16 9.57
C LEU A 70 26.89 10.38 10.85
N PHE A 71 27.08 9.06 10.75
CA PHE A 71 27.14 8.19 11.93
C PHE A 71 28.40 7.32 12.01
N SER A 72 29.24 7.27 10.97
CA SER A 72 30.46 6.45 10.91
C SER A 72 30.26 4.95 11.20
N THR A 73 29.02 4.45 11.11
CA THR A 73 28.63 3.05 11.35
C THR A 73 27.83 2.49 10.17
N ASN A 74 27.81 1.16 10.06
CA ASN A 74 26.95 0.44 9.10
C ASN A 74 25.61 0.00 9.72
N LYS A 75 25.49 0.01 11.05
CA LYS A 75 24.27 -0.33 11.80
C LYS A 75 23.62 0.95 12.31
N LEU A 76 22.32 1.08 12.11
CA LEU A 76 21.54 2.27 12.45
C LEU A 76 20.29 1.88 13.24
N SER A 77 19.88 2.77 14.14
CA SER A 77 18.50 2.82 14.62
C SER A 77 17.55 3.30 13.53
N LEU A 78 16.24 3.09 13.73
CA LEU A 78 15.21 3.61 12.82
C LEU A 78 15.31 5.13 12.66
N GLU A 79 15.52 5.86 13.76
CA GLU A 79 15.63 7.33 13.76
C GLU A 79 16.83 7.80 12.91
N GLU A 80 18.01 7.20 13.11
CA GLU A 80 19.19 7.50 12.30
C GLU A 80 18.97 7.16 10.82
N GLY A 81 18.26 6.06 10.52
CA GLY A 81 17.86 5.71 9.17
C GLY A 81 16.95 6.75 8.51
N LEU A 82 16.00 7.31 9.26
CA LEU A 82 15.12 8.39 8.79
C LEU A 82 15.89 9.70 8.60
N ILE A 83 16.87 10.01 9.45
CA ILE A 83 17.76 11.17 9.29
C ILE A 83 18.56 11.06 7.98
N VAL A 84 19.07 9.87 7.64
CA VAL A 84 19.74 9.62 6.34
C VAL A 84 18.79 9.89 5.18
N ALA A 85 17.57 9.33 5.22
CA ALA A 85 16.57 9.52 4.18
C ALA A 85 16.22 11.02 3.99
N SER A 86 16.01 11.74 5.09
CA SER A 86 15.74 13.19 5.08
C SER A 86 16.87 13.99 4.44
N ASN A 87 18.14 13.69 4.79
CA ASN A 87 19.31 14.33 4.16
C ASN A 87 19.41 14.06 2.65
N LEU A 88 18.96 12.90 2.20
CA LEU A 88 18.89 12.57 0.77
C LEU A 88 17.71 13.23 0.05
N LYS A 89 16.83 13.92 0.79
CA LYS A 89 15.63 14.61 0.31
C LYS A 89 14.68 13.69 -0.44
N VAL A 90 14.57 12.44 0.01
CA VAL A 90 13.62 11.48 -0.57
C VAL A 90 12.22 11.77 -0.05
N GLN A 91 11.21 11.44 -0.85
CA GLN A 91 9.79 11.64 -0.54
C GLN A 91 9.19 10.42 0.16
N ALA A 92 9.69 9.22 -0.15
CA ALA A 92 9.35 8.00 0.56
C ALA A 92 10.61 7.17 0.82
N VAL A 93 10.61 6.42 1.92
CA VAL A 93 11.72 5.56 2.31
C VAL A 93 11.25 4.13 2.53
N ILE A 94 12.07 3.17 2.11
CA ILE A 94 11.93 1.75 2.41
C ILE A 94 12.98 1.42 3.47
N ILE A 95 12.56 1.35 4.72
CA ILE A 95 13.39 0.89 5.83
C ILE A 95 13.43 -0.63 5.78
N MET A 96 14.61 -1.20 5.94
CA MET A 96 14.82 -2.65 5.96
C MET A 96 15.73 -3.03 7.12
N ASP A 97 15.37 -4.09 7.82
CA ASP A 97 16.21 -4.82 8.76
C ASP A 97 16.02 -6.33 8.57
N SER A 98 16.74 -7.11 9.35
CA SER A 98 16.68 -8.56 9.29
C SER A 98 16.76 -9.22 10.66
N GLU A 99 16.22 -10.42 10.73
CA GLU A 99 16.16 -11.26 11.91
C GLU A 99 16.66 -12.67 11.55
N LYS A 100 17.49 -13.25 12.43
CA LYS A 100 17.83 -14.68 12.36
C LYS A 100 16.67 -15.47 12.97
N VAL A 101 16.06 -16.34 12.19
CA VAL A 101 14.97 -17.22 12.63
C VAL A 101 15.43 -18.68 12.52
N LEU A 102 15.14 -19.51 13.51
CA LEU A 102 15.43 -20.95 13.46
C LEU A 102 14.75 -21.57 12.24
N LYS A 103 15.49 -22.32 11.42
CA LYS A 103 14.90 -23.13 10.37
C LYS A 103 13.97 -24.13 11.04
N ALA A 104 12.73 -24.22 10.57
CA ALA A 104 11.84 -25.30 10.99
C ALA A 104 12.52 -26.62 10.64
N THR A 105 13.02 -27.34 11.63
CA THR A 105 13.36 -28.74 11.45
C THR A 105 12.05 -29.43 11.08
N ASN A 106 12.02 -30.09 9.93
CA ASN A 106 10.96 -31.05 9.62
C ASN A 106 10.98 -32.10 10.73
N THR A 107 10.24 -31.87 11.80
CA THR A 107 9.73 -32.95 12.63
C THR A 107 8.76 -33.68 11.71
N ASN A 108 9.27 -34.68 11.00
CA ASN A 108 8.46 -35.82 10.63
C ASN A 108 7.70 -36.16 11.91
N ASN A 109 6.38 -35.94 11.93
CA ASN A 109 5.48 -36.41 12.96
C ASN A 109 5.60 -37.95 13.00
N LYS A 110 6.65 -38.47 13.64
CA LYS A 110 6.57 -39.76 14.30
C LYS A 110 5.70 -39.47 15.50
N ASN A 111 4.44 -39.91 15.44
CA ASN A 111 3.59 -40.07 16.61
C ASN A 111 4.43 -40.76 17.69
N ILE A 112 4.90 -40.00 18.68
CA ILE A 112 5.44 -40.58 19.90
C ILE A 112 4.21 -41.06 20.66
N SER A 113 3.88 -42.35 20.50
CA SER A 113 2.93 -42.98 21.41
C SER A 113 3.65 -43.13 22.75
N ILE A 114 3.41 -42.21 23.68
CA ILE A 114 3.85 -42.36 25.06
C ILE A 114 2.98 -43.46 25.67
N ASN A 115 3.61 -44.56 26.07
CA ASN A 115 2.92 -45.68 26.67
C ASN A 115 2.46 -45.26 28.09
N SER A 116 1.23 -45.59 28.46
CA SER A 116 0.60 -45.13 29.71
C SER A 116 1.35 -45.58 30.99
N ASN A 117 2.23 -46.56 30.88
CA ASN A 117 3.06 -47.03 31.98
C ASN A 117 4.23 -46.07 32.32
N ASP A 118 4.68 -45.24 31.37
CA ASP A 118 5.79 -44.28 31.59
C ASP A 118 5.33 -42.99 32.29
N ILE A 119 4.02 -42.73 32.32
CA ILE A 119 3.41 -41.58 33.02
C ILE A 119 3.38 -41.82 34.54
N ASN A 120 3.17 -43.08 34.96
CA ASN A 120 3.08 -43.43 36.38
C ASN A 120 4.44 -43.36 37.09
N THR A 121 5.55 -43.62 36.37
CA THR A 121 6.90 -43.45 36.91
C THR A 121 7.26 -41.97 37.07
N MET A 122 6.84 -41.08 36.16
CA MET A 122 7.08 -39.64 36.29
C MET A 122 6.28 -38.97 37.42
N LEU A 123 5.03 -39.39 37.66
CA LEU A 123 4.22 -38.84 38.76
C LEU A 123 4.69 -39.29 40.16
N SER A 124 5.43 -40.40 40.27
CA SER A 124 5.87 -40.94 41.57
C SER A 124 7.01 -40.14 42.22
N ASN A 125 7.66 -39.24 41.46
CA ASN A 125 8.77 -38.41 41.94
C ASN A 125 8.35 -37.03 42.47
N TYR A 126 7.06 -36.67 42.38
CA TYR A 126 6.54 -35.40 42.89
C TYR A 126 5.55 -35.65 44.02
N ASN A 127 5.90 -35.21 45.23
CA ASN A 127 4.97 -35.14 46.36
C ASN A 127 3.92 -34.04 46.08
N ILE A 128 2.88 -34.38 45.32
CA ILE A 128 1.71 -33.52 45.12
C ILE A 128 0.75 -33.79 46.28
N THR A 129 0.83 -33.00 47.35
CA THR A 129 -0.24 -32.95 48.35
C THR A 129 -1.44 -32.25 47.73
N ASN A 130 -2.41 -33.06 47.31
CA ASN A 130 -3.68 -32.63 46.73
C ASN A 130 -4.60 -32.13 47.85
N THR A 131 -4.70 -30.82 48.05
CA THR A 131 -5.84 -30.22 48.79
C THR A 131 -6.79 -29.60 47.78
N MET A 132 -7.83 -30.34 47.45
CA MET A 132 -8.99 -29.85 46.72
C MET A 132 -9.72 -28.79 47.53
N LEU A 133 -9.79 -27.55 47.01
CA LEU A 133 -10.88 -26.55 47.14
C LEU A 133 -10.33 -25.12 47.02
N SER A 134 -10.09 -24.63 45.81
CA SER A 134 -10.29 -23.23 45.38
C SER A 134 -9.69 -23.00 44.00
N ASN A 135 -10.40 -22.23 43.18
CA ASN A 135 -10.16 -21.95 41.76
C ASN A 135 -9.07 -20.89 41.49
N ASP A 136 -8.09 -20.73 42.37
CA ASP A 136 -7.01 -19.74 42.19
C ASP A 136 -5.65 -20.43 42.32
N ILE A 137 -4.93 -20.56 41.21
CA ILE A 137 -3.47 -20.75 41.26
C ILE A 137 -2.89 -19.39 41.62
N VAL A 138 -2.65 -19.19 42.91
CA VAL A 138 -1.84 -18.07 43.40
C VAL A 138 -0.39 -18.38 43.05
N LEU A 139 0.15 -17.73 42.02
CA LEU A 139 1.58 -17.66 41.77
C LEU A 139 2.19 -16.70 42.80
N THR A 140 2.79 -17.24 43.86
CA THR A 140 3.58 -16.43 44.80
C THR A 140 4.99 -16.22 44.24
N ASN A 141 5.39 -14.94 44.21
CA ASN A 141 6.62 -14.39 43.66
C ASN A 141 7.92 -15.16 43.95
N GLU A 142 8.52 -15.69 42.89
CA GLU A 142 9.92 -15.41 42.56
C GLU A 142 9.95 -15.09 41.05
N VAL A 143 10.46 -13.92 40.68
CA VAL A 143 10.70 -13.57 39.27
C VAL A 143 11.89 -14.40 38.82
N LYS A 144 11.63 -15.53 38.17
CA LYS A 144 12.61 -16.23 37.33
C LYS A 144 12.49 -15.72 35.90
N ASP A 145 13.65 -15.45 35.31
CA ASP A 145 13.77 -14.91 33.97
C ASP A 145 13.11 -15.86 32.96
N LEU A 146 12.47 -15.33 31.91
CA LEU A 146 11.71 -16.14 30.94
C LEU A 146 12.60 -17.17 30.22
N GLY A 147 13.93 -16.98 30.26
CA GLY A 147 14.94 -17.92 29.77
C GLY A 147 15.04 -19.21 30.61
N ASP A 148 14.85 -19.13 31.93
CA ASP A 148 15.01 -20.27 32.84
C ASP A 148 13.80 -21.22 32.80
N LEU A 149 12.61 -20.71 32.46
CA LEU A 149 11.39 -21.51 32.30
C LEU A 149 11.38 -22.34 31.01
N ILE A 150 12.11 -21.90 29.98
CA ILE A 150 12.28 -22.66 28.73
C ILE A 150 13.23 -23.84 28.96
N GLU A 151 14.22 -23.68 29.84
CA GLU A 151 15.21 -24.72 30.15
C GLU A 151 14.66 -25.85 31.04
N TYR A 152 13.52 -25.65 31.71
CA TYR A 152 12.89 -26.66 32.57
C TYR A 152 11.75 -27.45 31.90
N GLY A 153 11.10 -26.88 30.87
CA GLY A 153 10.02 -27.53 30.11
C GLY A 153 10.49 -28.30 28.86
N ILE A 154 11.70 -28.02 28.40
CA ILE A 154 12.41 -28.79 27.39
C ILE A 154 13.46 -29.55 28.17
N GLY A 155 13.31 -30.87 28.28
CA GLY A 155 14.27 -31.74 28.97
C GLY A 155 15.71 -31.40 28.58
N GLU A 156 16.63 -31.63 29.52
CA GLU A 156 18.08 -31.41 29.41
C GLU A 156 18.57 -31.36 27.96
N LYS A 157 19.37 -30.33 27.63
CA LYS A 157 20.18 -30.28 26.40
C LYS A 157 20.87 -31.61 26.17
N THR A 158 20.21 -32.53 25.48
CA THR A 158 20.87 -33.54 24.71
C THR A 158 21.27 -32.81 23.45
N GLU A 159 22.47 -32.25 23.48
CA GLU A 159 23.27 -32.02 22.29
C GLU A 159 23.05 -33.22 21.39
N ASN A 160 22.36 -33.02 20.26
CA ASN A 160 22.30 -34.03 19.22
C ASN A 160 23.68 -34.06 18.58
N ILE A 161 24.61 -34.73 19.26
CA ILE A 161 25.88 -35.18 18.73
C ILE A 161 25.51 -36.28 17.74
N ASP A 162 25.44 -35.93 16.46
CA ASP A 162 25.61 -36.92 15.40
C ASP A 162 27.00 -37.56 15.59
N LYS A 163 27.15 -38.83 15.20
CA LYS A 163 28.29 -39.70 15.54
C LYS A 163 29.69 -39.23 15.07
N ASP A 164 29.81 -38.05 14.51
CA ASP A 164 31.05 -37.36 14.22
C ASP A 164 30.88 -35.91 14.72
N GLY A 165 31.61 -35.54 15.77
CA GLY A 165 31.39 -34.31 16.56
C GLY A 165 31.68 -32.99 15.85
N GLU A 166 30.87 -32.62 14.86
CA GLU A 166 30.84 -31.28 14.28
C GLU A 166 29.61 -30.51 14.76
N GLU A 167 29.83 -29.39 15.48
CA GLU A 167 28.79 -28.40 15.75
C GLU A 167 28.21 -27.91 14.42
N LYS A 168 26.89 -28.07 14.24
CA LYS A 168 26.20 -27.49 13.07
C LYS A 168 26.41 -26.00 13.08
N SER A 169 26.96 -25.46 11.99
CA SER A 169 27.22 -24.03 11.89
C SER A 169 25.93 -23.21 12.01
N ASP A 170 26.04 -21.98 12.50
CA ASP A 170 24.93 -21.00 12.59
C ASP A 170 24.11 -20.91 11.28
N GLU A 171 24.76 -21.09 10.13
CA GLU A 171 24.14 -21.07 8.80
C GLU A 171 23.27 -22.30 8.51
N GLU A 172 23.51 -23.42 9.17
CA GLU A 172 22.70 -24.63 9.07
C GLU A 172 21.42 -24.54 9.90
N LEU A 173 21.48 -23.90 11.08
CA LEU A 173 20.38 -23.80 12.04
C LEU A 173 19.42 -22.64 11.79
N TYR A 174 19.92 -21.51 11.26
CA TYR A 174 19.13 -20.28 11.13
C TYR A 174 18.96 -19.84 9.67
N GLU A 175 17.80 -19.24 9.38
CA GLU A 175 17.51 -18.54 8.14
C GLU A 175 17.34 -17.04 8.42
N MET A 176 17.93 -16.20 7.56
CA MET A 176 17.71 -14.76 7.62
C MET A 176 16.33 -14.42 7.06
N ARG A 177 15.52 -13.71 7.86
CA ARG A 177 14.24 -13.15 7.47
C ARG A 177 14.31 -11.63 7.48
N TYR A 178 13.62 -10.98 6.56
CA TYR A 178 13.71 -9.53 6.35
C TYR A 178 12.39 -8.86 6.67
N ASN A 179 12.44 -7.69 7.31
CA ASN A 179 11.29 -6.83 7.48
C ASN A 179 11.44 -5.56 6.62
N PHE A 180 10.31 -5.06 6.13
CA PHE A 180 10.23 -3.84 5.34
C PHE A 180 9.21 -2.91 5.95
N LYS A 181 9.59 -1.66 6.16
CA LYS A 181 8.66 -0.59 6.55
C LYS A 181 8.79 0.55 5.57
N VAL A 182 7.67 0.88 4.91
CA VAL A 182 7.59 1.97 3.94
C VAL A 182 6.99 3.18 4.62
N MET A 183 7.64 4.34 4.53
CA MET A 183 7.19 5.57 5.19
C MET A 183 7.16 6.75 4.22
N ASP A 184 6.16 7.61 4.39
CA ASP A 184 6.11 8.93 3.77
C ASP A 184 6.99 9.89 4.57
N MET A 185 7.94 10.55 3.91
CA MET A 185 8.90 11.43 4.59
C MET A 185 8.33 12.81 4.94
N ALA A 186 7.21 13.21 4.33
CA ALA A 186 6.56 14.48 4.60
C ALA A 186 5.61 14.38 5.81
N THR A 187 4.83 13.29 5.89
CA THR A 187 3.87 13.10 7.01
C THR A 187 4.44 12.26 8.16
N GLY A 188 5.44 11.41 7.89
CA GLY A 188 5.94 10.43 8.85
C GLY A 188 5.07 9.17 8.96
N ASP A 189 4.00 9.07 8.17
CA ASP A 189 3.08 7.95 8.22
C ASP A 189 3.71 6.67 7.68
N THR A 190 3.35 5.54 8.30
CA THR A 190 3.68 4.23 7.78
C THR A 190 2.69 3.86 6.68
N LEU A 191 3.20 3.68 5.46
CA LEU A 191 2.40 3.37 4.28
C LEU A 191 2.12 1.87 4.15
N LYS A 192 3.16 1.05 4.33
CA LYS A 192 3.09 -0.42 4.29
C LYS A 192 4.15 -1.03 5.21
N GLU A 193 3.84 -2.20 5.74
CA GLU A 193 4.76 -2.98 6.55
C GLU A 193 4.69 -4.46 6.15
N TYR A 194 5.85 -5.09 6.08
CA TYR A 194 6.03 -6.50 5.75
C TYR A 194 7.00 -7.11 6.75
N LYS A 195 6.64 -8.24 7.35
CA LYS A 195 7.47 -8.91 8.36
C LYS A 195 7.90 -10.30 7.93
N LEU A 196 9.08 -10.70 8.40
CA LEU A 196 9.63 -12.05 8.35
C LEU A 196 9.67 -12.70 6.94
N LYS A 197 10.01 -11.91 5.92
CA LYS A 197 10.09 -12.40 4.54
C LYS A 197 11.40 -13.16 4.31
N ASN A 198 11.35 -14.36 3.73
CA ASN A 198 12.58 -14.98 3.21
C ASN A 198 13.09 -14.22 1.98
N GLN A 199 14.22 -14.64 1.41
CA GLN A 199 14.83 -13.97 0.26
C GLN A 199 13.89 -13.88 -0.96
N THR A 200 13.17 -14.97 -1.29
CA THR A 200 12.26 -15.01 -2.43
C THR A 200 11.04 -14.12 -2.20
N GLU A 201 10.43 -14.22 -1.02
CA GLU A 201 9.28 -13.40 -0.61
C GLU A 201 9.63 -11.92 -0.54
N SER A 202 10.87 -11.58 -0.19
CA SER A 202 11.34 -10.20 -0.10
C SER A 202 11.38 -9.52 -1.47
N VAL A 203 11.71 -10.24 -2.55
CA VAL A 203 11.67 -9.70 -3.91
C VAL A 203 10.21 -9.40 -4.32
N SER A 204 9.28 -10.31 -3.99
CA SER A 204 7.85 -10.08 -4.21
C SER A 204 7.33 -8.89 -3.39
N ALA A 205 7.75 -8.78 -2.12
CA ALA A 205 7.40 -7.64 -1.26
C ALA A 205 7.89 -6.32 -1.85
N ILE A 206 9.10 -6.24 -2.40
CA ILE A 206 9.59 -5.03 -3.08
C ILE A 206 8.75 -4.69 -4.32
N GLN A 207 8.35 -5.69 -5.12
CA GLN A 207 7.47 -5.45 -6.27
C GLN A 207 6.11 -4.86 -5.82
N GLU A 208 5.53 -5.38 -4.74
CA GLU A 208 4.30 -4.86 -4.16
C GLU A 208 4.47 -3.44 -3.61
N ILE A 209 5.57 -3.19 -2.88
CA ILE A 209 5.95 -1.86 -2.37
C ILE A 209 6.03 -0.86 -3.52
N CYS A 210 6.76 -1.18 -4.60
CA CYS A 210 6.89 -0.29 -5.75
C CYS A 210 5.54 -0.03 -6.43
N THR A 211 4.71 -1.05 -6.56
CA THR A 211 3.36 -0.92 -7.12
C THR A 211 2.50 0.03 -6.26
N TYR A 212 2.59 -0.10 -4.94
CA TYR A 212 1.91 0.80 -4.01
C TYR A 212 2.49 2.23 -4.06
N LEU A 213 3.81 2.39 -4.21
CA LEU A 213 4.43 3.71 -4.32
C LEU A 213 4.04 4.45 -5.61
N GLU A 214 3.79 3.75 -6.72
CA GLU A 214 3.18 4.38 -7.91
C GLU A 214 1.76 4.85 -7.65
N PHE A 215 0.96 4.04 -6.95
CA PHE A 215 -0.37 4.46 -6.47
C PHE A 215 -0.27 5.70 -5.55
N HIS A 216 0.65 5.68 -4.59
CA HIS A 216 0.88 6.77 -3.65
C HIS A 216 1.23 8.07 -4.37
N LEU A 217 2.19 8.02 -5.29
CA LEU A 217 2.55 9.16 -6.14
C LEU A 217 1.33 9.70 -6.90
N SER A 218 0.55 8.84 -7.53
CA SER A 218 -0.65 9.27 -8.24
C SER A 218 -1.67 9.94 -7.33
N ASN A 219 -1.92 9.37 -6.15
CA ASN A 219 -2.84 9.98 -5.20
C ASN A 219 -2.35 11.36 -4.75
N LEU A 220 -1.05 11.51 -4.46
CA LEU A 220 -0.43 12.80 -4.16
C LEU A 220 -0.60 13.81 -5.30
N LEU A 221 -0.42 13.39 -6.55
CA LEU A 221 -0.61 14.26 -7.72
C LEU A 221 -2.05 14.74 -7.85
N PHE A 222 -3.05 13.87 -7.67
CA PHE A 222 -4.46 14.26 -7.65
C PHE A 222 -4.80 15.17 -6.46
N LYS A 223 -4.28 14.88 -5.26
CA LYS A 223 -4.42 15.76 -4.08
C LYS A 223 -3.89 17.16 -4.38
N ALA A 224 -2.77 17.27 -5.08
CA ALA A 224 -2.14 18.53 -5.47
C ALA A 224 -2.79 19.27 -6.67
N MET A 225 -3.71 18.65 -7.42
CA MET A 225 -4.38 19.34 -8.55
C MET A 225 -5.30 20.46 -8.05
N GLU A 226 -5.01 21.71 -8.36
CA GLU A 226 -5.86 22.83 -8.00
C GLU A 226 -7.02 22.99 -9.00
N SER A 227 -8.20 23.24 -8.46
CA SER A 227 -9.41 23.54 -9.23
C SER A 227 -9.29 24.94 -9.86
N PRO A 228 -9.45 25.09 -11.19
CA PRO A 228 -9.43 26.40 -11.81
C PRO A 228 -10.58 27.27 -11.31
N ILE A 229 -10.30 28.57 -11.11
CA ILE A 229 -11.31 29.58 -10.78
C ILE A 229 -12.06 29.92 -12.07
N ASN A 230 -13.25 29.34 -12.24
CA ASN A 230 -14.03 29.47 -13.47
C ASN A 230 -15.55 29.44 -13.18
N GLY A 231 -16.37 29.54 -14.23
CA GLY A 231 -17.82 29.46 -14.14
C GLY A 231 -18.40 28.03 -14.08
N ILE A 232 -17.57 27.00 -13.93
CA ILE A 232 -18.02 25.60 -13.82
C ILE A 232 -18.24 25.27 -12.35
N TYR A 233 -19.50 25.08 -11.98
CA TYR A 233 -19.89 24.62 -10.65
C TYR A 233 -20.14 23.11 -10.70
N LEU A 234 -19.22 22.35 -10.12
CA LEU A 234 -19.32 20.90 -9.97
C LEU A 234 -19.58 20.56 -8.49
N ASN A 235 -20.80 20.11 -8.20
CA ASN A 235 -21.15 19.57 -6.90
C ASN A 235 -20.89 18.06 -6.91
N PHE A 236 -20.03 17.58 -6.02
CA PHE A 236 -19.77 16.16 -5.82
C PHE A 236 -19.77 15.87 -4.32
N ARG A 237 -20.54 14.88 -3.90
CA ARG A 237 -20.70 14.50 -2.49
C ARG A 237 -20.93 13.00 -2.34
N ILE A 238 -20.66 12.50 -1.15
CA ILE A 238 -20.95 11.12 -0.76
C ILE A 238 -22.16 11.14 0.19
N GLU A 239 -23.15 10.30 -0.08
CA GLU A 239 -24.28 10.07 0.82
C GLU A 239 -24.06 8.72 1.51
N ARG A 240 -23.58 8.77 2.75
CA ARG A 240 -23.40 7.63 3.64
C ARG A 240 -24.75 7.13 4.12
N ILE A 241 -24.96 5.82 4.07
CA ILE A 241 -26.14 5.12 4.56
C ILE A 241 -25.69 4.29 5.76
N THR A 242 -26.12 4.69 6.95
CA THR A 242 -25.72 4.06 8.21
C THR A 242 -26.37 2.68 8.39
N LEU A 243 -25.89 1.91 9.36
CA LEU A 243 -26.50 0.64 9.76
C LEU A 243 -27.96 0.81 10.21
N GLU A 244 -28.30 1.97 10.79
CA GLU A 244 -29.66 2.38 11.15
C GLU A 244 -30.49 2.91 9.97
N ASN A 245 -29.97 2.80 8.74
CA ASN A 245 -30.60 3.27 7.51
C ASN A 245 -30.87 4.80 7.48
N LYS A 246 -30.00 5.59 8.14
CA LYS A 246 -30.00 7.07 8.06
C LYS A 246 -29.03 7.52 6.98
N THR A 247 -29.38 8.61 6.29
CA THR A 247 -28.54 9.19 5.24
C THR A 247 -27.81 10.43 5.74
N ASN A 248 -26.48 10.40 5.69
CA ASN A 248 -25.61 11.52 6.05
C ASN A 248 -24.81 11.98 4.84
N VAL A 249 -24.69 13.30 4.65
CA VAL A 249 -23.96 13.89 3.52
C VAL A 249 -22.53 14.21 3.93
N ILE A 250 -21.57 13.76 3.12
CA ILE A 250 -20.14 14.02 3.25
C ILE A 250 -19.70 14.83 2.02
N ASN A 251 -19.27 16.07 2.23
CA ASN A 251 -18.92 17.00 1.14
C ASN A 251 -17.41 17.09 0.86
N ASN A 252 -16.56 16.91 1.87
CA ASN A 252 -15.10 17.08 1.73
C ASN A 252 -14.36 15.89 2.31
N GLU A 253 -14.59 15.61 3.59
CA GLU A 253 -13.96 14.52 4.32
C GLU A 253 -14.99 13.96 5.31
N GLY A 254 -14.97 12.65 5.52
CA GLY A 254 -15.83 12.01 6.50
C GLY A 254 -15.40 10.58 6.79
N GLU A 255 -16.06 9.99 7.77
CA GLU A 255 -15.83 8.62 8.22
C GLU A 255 -17.00 7.73 7.85
N ILE A 256 -16.70 6.46 7.56
CA ILE A 256 -17.67 5.40 7.32
C ILE A 256 -17.24 4.13 8.05
N ILE A 257 -18.20 3.41 8.61
CA ILE A 257 -17.95 2.22 9.42
C ILE A 257 -18.12 0.98 8.54
N GLU A 258 -17.43 -0.10 8.90
CA GLU A 258 -17.62 -1.43 8.32
C GLU A 258 -19.10 -1.81 8.19
N GLY A 259 -19.47 -2.42 7.07
CA GLY A 259 -20.84 -2.85 6.78
C GLY A 259 -21.80 -1.75 6.31
N GLU A 260 -21.50 -0.48 6.57
CA GLU A 260 -22.24 0.63 6.01
C GLU A 260 -22.06 0.74 4.50
N SER A 261 -22.93 1.52 3.86
CA SER A 261 -22.90 1.74 2.42
C SER A 261 -22.92 3.20 2.08
N PHE A 262 -22.63 3.53 0.83
CA PHE A 262 -22.73 4.90 0.36
C PHE A 262 -23.11 4.99 -1.11
N THR A 263 -23.61 6.15 -1.49
CA THR A 263 -23.81 6.53 -2.89
C THR A 263 -23.03 7.80 -3.22
N LEU A 264 -22.57 7.88 -4.45
CA LEU A 264 -21.91 9.04 -5.01
C LEU A 264 -22.97 9.91 -5.71
N ASN A 265 -23.09 11.17 -5.29
CA ASN A 265 -24.03 12.13 -5.86
C ASN A 265 -23.24 13.25 -6.53
N PHE A 266 -23.60 13.57 -7.78
CA PHE A 266 -22.95 14.66 -8.50
C PHE A 266 -23.88 15.43 -9.42
N ARG A 267 -23.53 16.70 -9.67
CA ARG A 267 -24.21 17.62 -10.57
C ARG A 267 -23.25 18.69 -11.07
N SER A 268 -23.28 18.96 -12.37
CA SER A 268 -22.62 20.14 -12.96
C SER A 268 -23.65 21.18 -13.37
N ASN A 269 -23.30 22.46 -13.35
CA ASN A 269 -24.13 23.52 -13.95
C ASN A 269 -24.07 23.53 -15.49
N ASN A 270 -23.10 22.86 -16.09
CA ASN A 270 -22.87 22.80 -17.53
C ASN A 270 -22.99 21.37 -18.07
N GLU A 271 -23.37 21.24 -19.34
CA GLU A 271 -23.25 19.95 -20.04
C GLU A 271 -21.78 19.64 -20.35
N GLY A 272 -21.43 18.35 -20.44
CA GLY A 272 -20.05 17.94 -20.75
C GLY A 272 -19.83 16.47 -20.41
N TYR A 273 -18.61 16.11 -20.06
CA TYR A 273 -18.20 14.74 -19.74
C TYR A 273 -17.66 14.71 -18.32
N LEU A 274 -17.87 13.61 -17.61
CA LEU A 274 -17.51 13.51 -16.20
C LEU A 274 -16.83 12.19 -15.90
N TYR A 275 -15.79 12.23 -15.07
CA TYR A 275 -15.04 11.05 -14.66
C TYR A 275 -14.96 11.04 -13.13
N ILE A 276 -15.32 9.91 -12.50
CA ILE A 276 -15.14 9.74 -11.06
C ILE A 276 -14.14 8.63 -10.83
N PHE A 277 -13.02 8.96 -10.21
CA PHE A 277 -11.98 8.00 -9.83
C PHE A 277 -12.06 7.74 -8.33
N ALA A 278 -12.09 6.48 -7.92
CA ALA A 278 -11.91 6.06 -6.55
C ALA A 278 -10.49 5.49 -6.38
N PHE A 279 -9.69 6.14 -5.54
CA PHE A 279 -8.38 5.69 -5.10
C PHE A 279 -8.57 5.01 -3.76
N GLN A 280 -8.53 3.68 -3.77
CA GLN A 280 -8.76 2.87 -2.58
C GLN A 280 -7.46 2.68 -1.80
N ASN A 281 -7.56 2.61 -0.47
CA ASN A 281 -6.41 2.50 0.42
C ASN A 281 -5.55 1.23 0.18
N ASP A 282 -6.10 0.22 -0.50
CA ASP A 282 -5.43 -1.02 -0.88
C ASP A 282 -4.55 -0.89 -2.13
N GLY A 283 -4.51 0.30 -2.74
CA GLY A 283 -3.72 0.61 -3.93
C GLY A 283 -4.46 0.39 -5.25
N ASN A 284 -5.77 0.13 -5.22
CA ASN A 284 -6.59 0.05 -6.43
C ASN A 284 -7.10 1.44 -6.87
N VAL A 285 -7.23 1.63 -8.18
CA VAL A 285 -7.84 2.82 -8.77
C VAL A 285 -8.97 2.40 -9.69
N ILE A 286 -10.19 2.81 -9.34
CA ILE A 286 -11.43 2.42 -10.01
C ILE A 286 -12.04 3.66 -10.68
N LEU A 287 -12.46 3.52 -11.93
CA LEU A 287 -13.32 4.47 -12.61
C LEU A 287 -14.78 4.16 -12.27
N MET A 288 -15.31 4.92 -11.32
CA MET A 288 -16.71 4.84 -10.85
C MET A 288 -17.68 5.47 -11.85
N HIS A 289 -17.24 6.46 -12.64
CA HIS A 289 -18.02 7.04 -13.74
C HIS A 289 -17.06 7.45 -14.88
N PRO A 290 -17.43 7.26 -16.15
CA PRO A 290 -18.60 6.51 -16.61
C PRO A 290 -18.48 5.01 -16.30
N ASN A 291 -19.61 4.34 -16.08
CA ASN A 291 -19.68 2.91 -15.75
C ASN A 291 -20.82 2.22 -16.52
N ASP A 292 -20.83 0.90 -16.56
CA ASP A 292 -21.80 0.16 -17.38
C ASP A 292 -23.22 0.15 -16.78
N PHE A 293 -23.38 0.48 -15.50
CA PHE A 293 -24.68 0.54 -14.83
C PHE A 293 -25.44 1.85 -15.09
N ASN A 294 -24.71 2.97 -15.18
CA ASN A 294 -25.28 4.30 -15.35
C ASN A 294 -25.28 4.76 -16.80
N ASN A 295 -24.28 4.34 -17.59
CA ASN A 295 -23.97 4.95 -18.88
C ASN A 295 -24.26 4.02 -20.08
N PHE A 296 -24.65 2.77 -19.84
CA PHE A 296 -25.09 1.85 -20.90
C PHE A 296 -26.61 1.95 -21.11
N ILE A 297 -27.03 2.85 -22.00
CA ILE A 297 -28.45 3.11 -22.30
C ILE A 297 -28.72 2.72 -23.75
N ASN A 298 -29.78 1.96 -24.01
CA ASN A 298 -30.19 1.56 -25.37
C ASN A 298 -29.04 0.95 -26.21
N ASN A 299 -28.25 0.05 -25.61
CA ASN A 299 -27.06 -0.57 -26.19
C ASN A 299 -25.94 0.41 -26.61
N LYS A 300 -25.91 1.61 -26.03
CA LYS A 300 -24.88 2.62 -26.29
C LYS A 300 -24.30 3.14 -24.99
N TYR A 301 -22.98 3.28 -24.96
CA TYR A 301 -22.25 3.90 -23.86
C TYR A 301 -22.21 5.42 -24.03
N GLU A 302 -22.72 6.16 -23.05
CA GLU A 302 -22.76 7.63 -23.07
C GLU A 302 -22.22 8.24 -21.78
N ASN A 303 -21.04 8.87 -21.86
CA ASN A 303 -20.43 9.59 -20.74
C ASN A 303 -20.89 11.06 -20.63
N LYS A 304 -21.72 11.54 -21.57
CA LYS A 304 -22.15 12.92 -21.57
C LYS A 304 -23.15 13.14 -20.43
N ILE A 305 -22.93 14.18 -19.63
CA ILE A 305 -23.85 14.62 -18.58
C ILE A 305 -24.61 15.86 -19.02
N GLU A 306 -25.85 15.97 -18.58
CA GLU A 306 -26.72 17.11 -18.83
C GLU A 306 -26.48 18.20 -17.78
N ALA A 307 -26.59 19.45 -18.22
CA ALA A 307 -26.53 20.60 -17.33
C ALA A 307 -27.61 20.51 -16.25
N LYS A 308 -27.23 20.76 -15.00
CA LYS A 308 -28.09 20.87 -13.81
C LYS A 308 -28.85 19.59 -13.43
N ARG A 309 -28.59 18.45 -14.08
CA ARG A 309 -29.15 17.14 -13.71
C ARG A 309 -28.36 16.53 -12.54
N ASN A 310 -29.08 15.93 -11.59
CA ASN A 310 -28.48 15.16 -10.49
C ASN A 310 -28.29 13.71 -10.94
N TYR A 311 -27.09 13.17 -10.72
CA TYR A 311 -26.73 11.79 -10.98
C TYR A 311 -26.33 11.09 -9.67
N ILE A 312 -26.63 9.80 -9.59
CA ILE A 312 -26.35 8.96 -8.41
C ILE A 312 -25.71 7.65 -8.86
N ILE A 313 -24.64 7.25 -8.18
CA ILE A 313 -23.96 5.96 -8.36
C ILE A 313 -23.91 5.23 -7.02
N PRO A 314 -24.44 4.00 -6.92
CA PRO A 314 -25.21 3.31 -7.95
C PRO A 314 -26.57 3.99 -8.25
N PRO A 315 -27.23 3.71 -9.39
CA PRO A 315 -28.59 4.21 -9.66
C PRO A 315 -29.57 3.81 -8.56
N LYS A 316 -30.59 4.65 -8.27
CA LYS A 316 -31.55 4.42 -7.16
C LYS A 316 -32.24 3.05 -7.18
N ASN A 317 -32.51 2.49 -8.36
CA ASN A 317 -33.18 1.19 -8.53
C ASN A 317 -32.19 0.06 -8.82
N SER A 318 -30.90 0.28 -8.56
CA SER A 318 -29.86 -0.73 -8.76
C SER A 318 -29.99 -1.85 -7.72
N LYS A 319 -29.74 -3.09 -8.14
CA LYS A 319 -29.56 -4.22 -7.21
C LYS A 319 -28.18 -4.23 -6.54
N PHE A 320 -27.28 -3.35 -6.99
CA PHE A 320 -25.92 -3.25 -6.48
C PHE A 320 -25.83 -2.13 -5.44
N ASN A 321 -25.07 -2.39 -4.38
CA ASN A 321 -24.75 -1.42 -3.33
C ASN A 321 -23.24 -1.45 -3.05
N ILE A 322 -22.65 -0.29 -2.81
CA ILE A 322 -21.24 -0.17 -2.41
C ILE A 322 -21.20 -0.33 -0.89
N ARG A 323 -20.51 -1.36 -0.40
CA ARG A 323 -20.35 -1.63 1.03
C ARG A 323 -18.89 -1.51 1.44
N ILE A 324 -18.67 -1.05 2.68
CA ILE A 324 -17.35 -0.94 3.27
C ILE A 324 -16.94 -2.26 3.89
N SER A 325 -15.74 -2.70 3.55
CA SER A 325 -15.08 -3.90 4.07
C SER A 325 -13.58 -3.63 4.24
N PRO A 326 -12.86 -4.45 5.04
CA PRO A 326 -11.41 -4.39 5.09
C PRO A 326 -10.74 -4.48 3.71
N PRO A 327 -9.53 -3.92 3.52
CA PRO A 327 -8.74 -3.19 4.53
C PRO A 327 -9.26 -1.78 4.81
N PHE A 328 -9.14 -1.35 6.07
CA PHE A 328 -9.56 -0.03 6.52
C PHE A 328 -8.48 1.02 6.28
N GLY A 329 -8.92 2.24 5.99
CA GLY A 329 -8.06 3.35 5.62
C GLY A 329 -8.81 4.45 4.88
N GLU A 330 -8.07 5.47 4.45
CA GLU A 330 -8.63 6.59 3.67
C GLU A 330 -8.70 6.24 2.19
N ASP A 331 -9.92 6.28 1.64
CA ASP A 331 -10.16 6.29 0.20
C ASP A 331 -10.34 7.73 -0.28
N ALA A 332 -9.88 8.03 -1.49
CA ALA A 332 -10.03 9.33 -2.11
C ALA A 332 -10.87 9.25 -3.40
N PHE A 333 -11.85 10.14 -3.53
CA PHE A 333 -12.73 10.22 -4.68
C PHE A 333 -12.50 11.53 -5.43
N TYR A 334 -12.15 11.42 -6.71
CA TYR A 334 -11.89 12.57 -7.57
C TYR A 334 -12.92 12.64 -8.69
N CYS A 335 -13.74 13.68 -8.69
CA CYS A 335 -14.75 13.94 -9.70
C CYS A 335 -14.24 15.03 -10.66
N LEU A 336 -13.89 14.63 -11.88
CA LEU A 336 -13.35 15.48 -12.93
C LEU A 336 -14.41 15.74 -14.00
N TYR A 337 -14.78 16.99 -14.19
CA TYR A 337 -15.55 17.45 -15.34
C TYR A 337 -14.62 17.95 -16.45
N THR A 338 -14.95 17.62 -17.70
CA THR A 338 -14.34 18.20 -18.90
C THR A 338 -15.40 18.52 -19.94
N LYS A 339 -15.26 19.63 -20.64
CA LYS A 339 -16.18 20.03 -21.72
C LYS A 339 -16.09 19.10 -22.94
N LYS A 340 -14.90 18.57 -23.23
CA LYS A 340 -14.64 17.60 -24.30
C LYS A 340 -14.35 16.23 -23.72
N GLU A 341 -14.78 15.19 -24.43
CA GLU A 341 -14.59 13.80 -24.03
C GLU A 341 -13.11 13.41 -24.05
N GLN A 342 -12.65 12.76 -22.97
CA GLN A 342 -11.31 12.20 -22.83
C GLN A 342 -11.32 10.69 -23.11
N LYS A 343 -11.53 10.31 -24.38
CA LYS A 343 -11.67 8.90 -24.80
C LYS A 343 -10.49 8.00 -24.42
N TRP A 344 -9.30 8.59 -24.26
CA TRP A 344 -8.09 7.86 -23.91
C TRP A 344 -8.12 7.30 -22.48
N ILE A 345 -8.94 7.85 -21.58
CA ILE A 345 -9.06 7.37 -20.19
C ILE A 345 -9.58 5.93 -20.19
N THR A 346 -10.77 5.70 -20.76
CA THR A 346 -11.37 4.36 -20.90
C THR A 346 -10.79 3.53 -22.03
N GLY A 347 -10.14 4.16 -23.02
CA GLY A 347 -9.55 3.44 -24.15
C GLY A 347 -8.17 2.84 -23.89
N GLN A 348 -7.45 3.33 -22.87
CA GLN A 348 -6.04 2.94 -22.61
C GLN A 348 -5.77 2.51 -21.18
N TYR A 349 -6.40 3.13 -20.19
CA TYR A 349 -6.02 2.96 -18.78
C TYR A 349 -7.04 2.21 -17.95
N PHE A 350 -8.33 2.32 -18.25
CA PHE A 350 -9.41 1.72 -17.47
C PHE A 350 -10.18 0.69 -18.27
N THR A 351 -10.14 -0.57 -17.82
CA THR A 351 -10.76 -1.72 -18.50
C THR A 351 -11.58 -2.58 -17.52
N GLY A 352 -12.45 -3.44 -18.05
CA GLY A 352 -13.32 -4.32 -17.27
C GLY A 352 -14.80 -3.98 -17.44
N ASP A 353 -15.66 -4.81 -16.83
CA ASP A 353 -17.12 -4.69 -16.88
C ASP A 353 -17.65 -4.03 -15.58
N GLY A 354 -18.75 -3.29 -15.70
CA GLY A 354 -19.35 -2.57 -14.58
C GLY A 354 -18.52 -1.34 -14.23
N PHE A 355 -17.73 -1.43 -13.14
CA PHE A 355 -16.73 -0.42 -12.80
C PHE A 355 -15.37 -0.80 -13.36
N LYS A 356 -14.77 0.12 -14.11
CA LYS A 356 -13.52 -0.14 -14.82
C LYS A 356 -12.34 0.08 -13.89
N MET A 357 -11.33 -0.76 -13.96
CA MET A 357 -10.14 -0.66 -13.10
C MET A 357 -8.91 -0.25 -13.90
N CYS A 358 -8.02 0.51 -13.25
CA CYS A 358 -6.71 0.79 -13.79
C CYS A 358 -5.74 -0.35 -13.47
N GLN A 359 -4.93 -0.75 -14.44
CA GLN A 359 -3.83 -1.68 -14.19
C GLN A 359 -2.83 -1.04 -13.22
N LYS A 360 -2.45 -1.76 -12.16
CA LYS A 360 -1.67 -1.19 -11.04
C LYS A 360 -0.36 -0.52 -11.49
N ASN A 361 0.34 -1.11 -12.44
CA ASN A 361 1.60 -0.60 -13.01
C ASN A 361 1.43 0.55 -14.03
N LYS A 362 0.20 1.03 -14.26
CA LYS A 362 -0.09 2.16 -15.14
C LYS A 362 -0.71 3.34 -14.42
N ILE A 363 -0.93 3.24 -13.10
CA ILE A 363 -1.61 4.26 -12.30
C ILE A 363 -0.83 5.59 -12.34
N ALA A 364 0.50 5.55 -12.18
CA ALA A 364 1.36 6.74 -12.26
C ALA A 364 1.39 7.34 -13.66
N GLU A 365 1.43 6.50 -14.70
CA GLU A 365 1.38 6.96 -16.09
C GLU A 365 0.07 7.64 -16.45
N PHE A 366 -1.04 7.03 -16.08
CA PHE A 366 -2.36 7.62 -16.23
C PHE A 366 -2.42 9.02 -15.61
N THR A 367 -1.95 9.15 -14.36
CA THR A 367 -2.07 10.39 -13.60
C THR A 367 -1.18 11.50 -14.14
N ASP A 368 0.07 11.17 -14.48
CA ASP A 368 1.00 12.13 -15.09
C ASP A 368 0.47 12.63 -16.45
N LYS A 369 -0.06 11.72 -17.27
CA LYS A 369 -0.70 12.08 -18.54
C LYS A 369 -1.98 12.90 -18.34
N LEU A 370 -2.79 12.59 -17.33
CA LEU A 370 -3.97 13.39 -17.01
C LEU A 370 -3.57 14.81 -16.63
N LYS A 371 -2.64 14.95 -15.68
CA LYS A 371 -2.11 16.25 -15.23
C LYS A 371 -1.57 17.06 -16.40
N TYR A 372 -0.77 16.41 -17.26
CA TYR A 372 -0.26 17.01 -18.50
C TYR A 372 -1.41 17.53 -19.37
N ASN A 373 -2.40 16.69 -19.69
CA ASN A 373 -3.51 17.10 -20.55
C ASN A 373 -4.31 18.26 -19.95
N LEU A 374 -4.64 18.21 -18.66
CA LEU A 374 -5.39 19.28 -17.99
C LEU A 374 -4.66 20.62 -18.06
N LYS A 375 -3.33 20.64 -17.97
CA LYS A 375 -2.49 21.85 -18.12
C LYS A 375 -2.66 22.53 -19.49
N PHE A 376 -3.02 21.79 -20.54
CA PHE A 376 -3.21 22.34 -21.89
C PHE A 376 -4.68 22.53 -22.27
N ILE A 377 -5.62 22.11 -21.42
CA ILE A 377 -7.04 22.44 -21.57
C ILE A 377 -7.26 23.85 -21.01
N ASN A 378 -8.12 24.64 -21.65
CA ASN A 378 -8.49 25.96 -21.15
C ASN A 378 -9.10 25.83 -19.74
N ASP A 379 -8.73 26.72 -18.82
CA ASP A 379 -9.25 26.71 -17.45
C ASP A 379 -10.78 26.75 -17.39
N ASN A 380 -11.46 27.29 -18.41
CA ASN A 380 -12.93 27.30 -18.49
C ASN A 380 -13.57 26.03 -19.08
N ASP A 381 -12.76 25.02 -19.42
CA ASP A 381 -13.21 23.79 -20.08
C ASP A 381 -13.06 22.55 -19.17
N TRP A 382 -12.60 22.69 -17.93
CA TRP A 382 -12.53 21.58 -16.96
C TRP A 382 -12.68 22.05 -15.51
N GLN A 383 -13.05 21.12 -14.62
CA GLN A 383 -13.16 21.36 -13.18
C GLN A 383 -12.96 20.05 -12.41
N ILE A 384 -12.42 20.11 -11.19
CA ILE A 384 -12.28 18.93 -10.32
C ILE A 384 -12.87 19.20 -8.93
N SER A 385 -13.52 18.19 -8.36
CA SER A 385 -14.01 18.16 -6.97
C SER A 385 -13.50 16.89 -6.29
N LYS A 386 -13.27 16.96 -4.97
CA LYS A 386 -12.60 15.89 -4.20
C LYS A 386 -13.39 15.58 -2.94
N VAL A 387 -13.50 14.31 -2.60
CA VAL A 387 -14.06 13.84 -1.32
C VAL A 387 -13.18 12.72 -0.78
N TYR A 388 -12.85 12.76 0.51
CA TYR A 388 -12.08 11.75 1.22
C TYR A 388 -12.98 10.99 2.19
N LEU A 389 -12.83 9.68 2.23
CA LEU A 389 -13.67 8.81 3.05
C LEU A 389 -12.78 7.85 3.82
N LYS A 390 -12.69 8.05 5.14
CA LYS A 390 -11.96 7.16 6.04
C LYS A 390 -12.85 6.01 6.46
N SER A 391 -12.48 4.79 6.08
CA SER A 391 -13.12 3.58 6.55
C SER A 391 -12.51 3.13 7.87
N VAL A 392 -13.36 2.69 8.80
CA VAL A 392 -12.96 2.17 10.12
C VAL A 392 -13.70 0.88 10.43
N SER A 393 -13.12 0.05 11.29
CA SER A 393 -13.77 -1.16 11.78
C SER A 393 -14.98 -0.81 12.66
N GLU A 394 -16.00 -1.67 12.65
CA GLU A 394 -17.05 -1.63 13.67
C GLU A 394 -16.42 -2.00 15.02
N ILE A 395 -16.18 -0.99 15.88
CA ILE A 395 -15.69 -1.23 17.24
C ILE A 395 -16.78 -2.04 17.97
N LYS A 396 -16.47 -3.29 18.32
CA LYS A 396 -17.33 -4.15 19.14
C LYS A 396 -17.24 -3.81 20.62
#